data_AF-A0A7Z9WZN9-F1
#
_entry.id   AF-A0A7Z9WZN9-F1
#
_cell.length_a   1.000
_cell.length_b   1.000
_cell.length_c   1.000
_cell.angle_alpha   90.00
_cell.angle_beta   90.00
_cell.angle_gamma   90.00
#
_symmetry.space_group_name_H-M   'P 1'
#
loop_
_entity.id
_entity.type
_entity.pdbx_description
1 polymer ?
#
loop_
_entity_poly.entity_id
_entity_poly.type
_entity_poly.pdbx_seq_one_letter_code
_entity_poly.pdbx_strand_id
1 'polypeptide(L)'
;MSYVAIKGGADAIRTSKHVFRDFIAPAKEISDDALQKGLVFACDRIMGEGALYSEKLAAKAIRRTGGDLLEAAFYLRAHRSTCRRIGDAEQVSCDSMRVLRRISSAFKDIEGGQILGPSCDYVIRLFHAHIQDDAEIKTGGRPNFPDPS
;
A
#
# COMPACT_ATOMS: atom_id res chain seq x y z
N MET A 1 37.99 -0.75 -41.45
CA MET A 1 37.48 0.48 -40.80
C MET A 1 37.59 0.29 -39.30
N SER A 2 38.17 1.26 -38.58
CA SER A 2 38.32 1.21 -37.12
C SER A 2 37.11 1.86 -36.45
N TYR A 3 36.52 1.20 -35.46
CA TYR A 3 35.53 1.82 -34.56
C TYR A 3 36.23 2.63 -33.47
N VAL A 4 35.65 3.77 -33.10
CA VAL A 4 36.16 4.65 -32.01
C VAL A 4 35.13 4.72 -30.91
N ALA A 5 35.56 4.58 -29.65
CA ALA A 5 34.68 4.68 -28.50
C ALA A 5 34.17 6.12 -28.33
N ILE A 6 32.84 6.29 -28.31
CA ILE A 6 32.18 7.56 -28.02
C ILE A 6 31.47 7.51 -26.66
N LYS A 7 31.43 8.62 -25.94
CA LYS A 7 30.69 8.76 -24.69
C LYS A 7 29.24 9.14 -25.02
N GLY A 8 28.27 8.32 -24.62
CA GLY A 8 26.83 8.61 -24.78
C GLY A 8 25.94 8.19 -23.61
N GLY A 9 26.50 7.51 -22.61
CA GLY A 9 25.72 6.92 -21.51
C GLY A 9 24.96 7.95 -20.66
N ALA A 10 25.58 9.10 -20.36
CA ALA A 10 24.93 10.14 -19.56
C ALA A 10 23.69 10.71 -20.24
N ASP A 11 23.76 10.93 -21.55
CA ASP A 11 22.63 11.43 -22.34
C ASP A 11 21.53 10.38 -22.47
N ALA A 12 21.91 9.11 -22.71
CA ALA A 12 20.96 8.00 -22.70
C ALA A 12 20.20 7.87 -21.37
N ILE A 13 20.90 8.00 -20.24
CA ILE A 13 20.28 7.98 -18.90
C ILE A 13 19.32 9.17 -18.72
N ARG A 14 19.71 10.38 -19.15
CA ARG A 14 18.87 11.58 -19.03
C ARG A 14 17.58 11.41 -19.85
N THR A 15 17.70 10.95 -21.08
CA THR A 15 16.55 10.70 -21.97
C THR A 15 15.65 9.61 -21.41
N SER A 16 16.22 8.50 -20.92
CA SER A 16 15.45 7.43 -20.28
C SER A 16 14.61 7.94 -19.10
N LYS A 17 15.20 8.76 -18.21
CA LYS A 17 14.47 9.40 -17.09
C LYS A 17 13.37 10.34 -17.58
N HIS A 18 13.57 11.03 -18.69
CA HIS A 18 12.55 11.89 -19.28
C HIS A 18 11.37 11.07 -19.79
N VAL A 19 11.64 10.07 -20.63
CA VAL A 19 10.63 9.18 -21.21
C VAL A 19 9.83 8.47 -20.11
N PHE A 20 10.49 8.00 -19.04
CA PHE A 20 9.79 7.40 -17.92
C PHE A 20 8.81 8.38 -17.25
N ARG A 21 9.22 9.64 -16.99
CA ARG A 21 8.35 10.66 -16.38
C ARG A 21 7.15 11.00 -17.25
N ASP A 22 7.31 10.97 -18.57
CA ASP A 22 6.21 11.21 -19.51
C ASP A 22 5.26 10.01 -19.53
N PHE A 23 5.80 8.79 -19.52
CA PHE A 23 5.02 7.56 -19.47
C PHE A 23 4.12 7.48 -18.24
N ILE A 24 4.63 7.86 -17.06
CA ILE A 24 3.85 7.88 -15.82
C ILE A 24 3.12 9.20 -15.55
N ALA A 25 3.11 10.14 -16.50
CA ALA A 25 2.47 11.45 -16.32
C ALA A 25 0.99 11.37 -15.88
N PRO A 26 0.16 10.43 -16.39
CA PRO A 26 -1.24 10.29 -15.95
C PRO A 26 -1.38 10.02 -14.45
N ALA A 27 -0.42 9.35 -13.81
CA ALA A 27 -0.46 9.09 -12.37
C ALA A 27 -0.49 10.38 -11.55
N LYS A 28 0.01 11.51 -12.09
CA LYS A 28 0.00 12.82 -11.42
C LYS A 28 -1.40 13.34 -11.12
N GLU A 29 -2.41 12.90 -11.87
CA GLU A 29 -3.80 13.30 -11.70
C GLU A 29 -4.45 12.60 -10.50
N ILE A 30 -3.86 11.50 -10.02
CA ILE A 30 -4.37 10.76 -8.88
C ILE A 30 -3.96 11.46 -7.58
N SER A 31 -4.97 11.88 -6.80
CA SER A 31 -4.73 12.56 -5.52
C SER A 31 -4.12 11.63 -4.47
N ASP A 32 -3.36 12.18 -3.53
CA ASP A 32 -2.83 11.42 -2.39
C ASP A 32 -3.97 10.77 -1.59
N ASP A 33 -5.11 11.45 -1.45
CA ASP A 33 -6.28 10.95 -0.72
C ASP A 33 -6.94 9.76 -1.43
N ALA A 34 -7.07 9.83 -2.76
CA ALA A 34 -7.61 8.73 -3.57
C ALA A 34 -6.71 7.49 -3.49
N LEU A 35 -5.38 7.67 -3.47
CA LEU A 35 -4.45 6.55 -3.31
C LEU A 35 -4.52 5.95 -1.91
N GLN A 36 -4.56 6.77 -0.86
CA GLN A 36 -4.67 6.30 0.52
C GLN A 36 -5.97 5.51 0.75
N LYS A 37 -7.10 6.02 0.27
CA LYS A 37 -8.42 5.39 0.48
C LYS A 37 -8.73 4.27 -0.51
N GLY A 38 -8.29 4.41 -1.75
CA GLY A 38 -8.60 3.47 -2.83
C GLY A 38 -7.63 2.30 -2.92
N LEU A 39 -6.38 2.47 -2.49
CA LEU A 39 -5.32 1.45 -2.57
C LEU A 39 -4.72 1.14 -1.20
N VAL A 40 -5.58 0.94 -0.19
CA VAL A 40 -5.19 0.73 1.22
C VAL A 40 -4.12 -0.37 1.37
N PHE A 41 -4.32 -1.54 0.76
CA PHE A 41 -3.39 -2.67 0.86
C PHE A 41 -2.05 -2.41 0.15
N ALA A 42 -2.05 -1.59 -0.89
CA ALA A 42 -0.81 -1.19 -1.55
C ALA A 42 0.00 -0.22 -0.68
N CYS A 43 -0.69 0.73 -0.04
CA CYS A 43 -0.07 1.63 0.93
C CYS A 43 0.51 0.84 2.12
N ASP A 44 -0.25 -0.11 2.68
CA ASP A 44 0.20 -0.97 3.77
C ASP A 44 1.45 -1.78 3.40
N ARG A 45 1.44 -2.40 2.21
CA ARG A 45 2.60 -3.13 1.69
C ARG A 45 3.83 -2.23 1.59
N ILE A 46 3.68 -1.03 1.03
CA ILE A 46 4.79 -0.09 0.87
C ILE A 46 5.31 0.41 2.22
N MET A 47 4.43 0.69 3.18
CA MET A 47 4.85 1.08 4.54
C MET A 47 5.62 -0.04 5.23
N GLY A 48 5.14 -1.28 5.11
CA GLY A 48 5.80 -2.47 5.67
C GLY A 48 7.17 -2.71 5.05
N GLU A 49 7.26 -2.77 3.72
CA GLU A 49 8.52 -3.02 3.01
C GLU A 49 9.50 -1.83 3.07
N GLY A 50 8.97 -0.61 3.07
CA GLY A 50 9.74 0.63 3.21
C GLY A 50 10.22 0.91 4.63
N ALA A 51 9.71 0.17 5.62
CA ALA A 51 10.00 0.30 7.05
C ALA A 51 9.74 1.71 7.61
N LEU A 52 8.75 2.42 7.06
CA LEU A 52 8.35 3.76 7.50
C LEU A 52 6.82 3.86 7.49
N TYR A 53 6.23 4.01 8.67
CA TYR A 53 4.80 4.21 8.80
C TYR A 53 4.41 5.64 8.42
N SER A 54 3.91 5.82 7.19
CA SER A 54 3.35 7.07 6.71
C SER A 54 2.51 6.82 5.44
N GLU A 55 1.19 6.76 5.60
CA GLU A 55 0.25 6.54 4.48
C GLU A 55 0.41 7.60 3.39
N LYS A 56 0.59 8.86 3.78
CA LYS A 56 0.83 9.98 2.86
C LYS A 56 2.11 9.81 2.03
N LEU A 57 3.21 9.34 2.63
CA LEU A 57 4.45 9.12 1.88
C LEU A 57 4.37 7.87 1.00
N ALA A 58 3.68 6.81 1.47
CA ALA A 58 3.42 5.62 0.67
C ALA A 58 2.60 5.97 -0.59
N ALA A 59 1.50 6.72 -0.45
CA ALA A 59 0.70 7.19 -1.58
C ALA A 59 1.51 8.04 -2.57
N LYS A 60 2.36 8.96 -2.07
CA LYS A 60 3.27 9.73 -2.92
C LYS A 60 4.27 8.85 -3.66
N ALA A 61 4.78 7.80 -3.01
CA ALA A 61 5.68 6.85 -3.64
C ALA A 61 4.98 6.09 -4.76
N ILE A 62 3.77 5.54 -4.53
CA ILE A 62 2.93 4.90 -5.56
C ILE A 62 2.77 5.82 -6.77
N ARG A 63 2.38 7.07 -6.54
CA ARG A 63 2.20 8.03 -7.63
C ARG A 63 3.50 8.28 -8.40
N ARG A 64 4.62 8.39 -7.69
CA ARG A 64 5.92 8.72 -8.28
C ARG A 64 6.51 7.58 -9.11
N THR A 65 6.07 6.35 -8.88
CA THR A 65 6.52 5.16 -9.60
C THR A 65 5.51 4.66 -10.62
N GLY A 66 4.40 5.39 -10.81
CA GLY A 66 3.33 4.98 -11.73
C GLY A 66 2.61 3.69 -11.29
N GLY A 67 2.64 3.37 -9.99
CA GLY A 67 2.03 2.16 -9.45
C GLY A 67 2.97 0.97 -9.28
N ASP A 68 4.25 1.08 -9.65
CA ASP A 68 5.24 0.04 -9.32
C ASP A 68 5.49 0.04 -7.80
N LEU A 69 4.97 -1.00 -7.14
CA LEU A 69 4.99 -1.12 -5.67
C LEU A 69 6.38 -1.43 -5.13
N LEU A 70 7.21 -2.18 -5.87
CA LEU A 70 8.55 -2.52 -5.45
C LEU A 70 9.43 -1.27 -5.48
N GLU A 71 9.37 -0.51 -6.58
CA GLU A 71 10.06 0.77 -6.70
C GLU A 71 9.52 1.79 -5.67
N ALA A 72 8.22 1.78 -5.38
CA ALA A 72 7.63 2.66 -4.38
C ALA A 72 8.17 2.35 -2.97
N ALA A 73 8.30 1.07 -2.61
CA ALA A 73 8.93 0.65 -1.36
C ALA A 73 10.39 1.08 -1.29
N PHE A 74 11.15 0.98 -2.39
CA PHE A 74 12.52 1.50 -2.46
C PHE A 74 12.58 3.02 -2.28
N TYR A 75 11.66 3.77 -2.90
CA TYR A 75 11.54 5.22 -2.70
C TYR A 75 11.33 5.57 -1.23
N LEU A 76 10.42 4.86 -0.55
CA LEU A 76 10.12 5.11 0.86
C LEU A 76 11.31 4.74 1.76
N ARG A 77 12.00 3.63 1.47
CA ARG A 77 13.22 3.20 2.19
C ARG A 77 14.36 4.19 2.01
N ALA A 78 14.54 4.73 0.79
CA ALA A 78 15.51 5.77 0.51
C ALA A 78 15.18 7.05 1.28
N HIS A 79 13.91 7.47 1.30
CA HIS A 79 13.47 8.62 2.09
C HIS A 79 13.70 8.43 3.59
N ARG A 80 13.38 7.25 4.15
CA ARG A 80 13.67 6.93 5.55
C ARG A 80 15.14 7.12 5.91
N SER A 81 16.06 6.81 5.00
CA SER A 81 17.51 6.97 5.22
C SER A 81 17.95 8.42 5.39
N THR A 82 17.16 9.38 4.88
CA THR A 82 17.43 10.82 5.02
C THR A 82 16.74 11.43 6.23
N CYS A 83 15.89 10.67 6.94
CA CYS A 83 15.20 11.14 8.13
C CYS A 83 16.09 11.03 9.37
N ARG A 84 16.06 12.05 10.24
CA ARG A 84 16.69 11.99 11.56
C ARG A 84 15.94 11.00 12.45
N ARG A 85 16.68 10.15 13.17
CA ARG A 85 16.13 9.33 14.26
C ARG A 85 15.96 10.21 15.50
N ILE A 86 14.71 10.36 15.94
CA ILE A 86 14.35 11.22 17.08
C ILE A 86 14.33 10.49 18.42
N GLY A 87 14.27 9.16 18.40
CA GLY A 87 14.24 8.31 19.58
C GLY A 87 13.72 6.91 19.23
N ASP A 88 13.61 6.07 20.26
CA ASP A 88 13.03 4.74 20.17
C ASP A 88 11.56 4.78 20.58
N ALA A 89 10.74 3.91 19.98
CA ALA A 89 9.34 3.78 20.34
C ALA A 89 9.18 2.86 21.55
N GLU A 90 8.17 3.12 22.36
CA GLU A 90 7.75 2.20 23.43
C GLU A 90 7.17 0.91 22.85
N GLN A 91 7.25 -0.18 23.63
CA GLN A 91 6.65 -1.44 23.24
C GLN A 91 5.12 -1.30 23.18
N VAL A 92 4.54 -1.68 22.05
CA VAL A 92 3.08 -1.67 21.87
C VAL A 92 2.49 -2.89 22.57
N SER A 93 1.51 -2.69 23.47
CA SER A 93 0.67 -3.77 23.98
C SER A 93 -0.47 -4.06 23.00
N CYS A 94 -0.69 -5.35 22.72
CA CYS A 94 -1.78 -5.81 21.87
C CYS A 94 -3.05 -6.17 22.66
N ASP A 95 -3.00 -6.16 24.00
CA ASP A 95 -4.10 -6.61 24.85
C ASP A 95 -5.33 -5.69 24.76
N SER A 96 -5.09 -4.38 24.64
CA SER A 96 -6.12 -3.36 24.45
C SER A 96 -6.25 -2.93 22.99
N MET A 97 -5.82 -3.77 22.03
CA MET A 97 -5.91 -3.44 20.61
C MET A 97 -7.39 -3.38 20.19
N ARG A 98 -7.79 -2.30 19.53
CA ARG A 98 -9.09 -2.24 18.86
C ARG A 98 -9.10 -3.21 17.68
N VAL A 99 -9.75 -4.35 17.85
CA VAL A 99 -9.74 -5.46 16.88
C VAL A 99 -10.63 -5.14 15.68
N LEU A 100 -10.02 -5.08 14.48
CA LEU A 100 -10.74 -5.05 13.20
C LEU A 100 -10.98 -6.45 12.63
N ARG A 101 -10.03 -7.37 12.88
CA ARG A 101 -10.05 -8.76 12.43
C ARG A 101 -9.28 -9.62 13.43
N ARG A 102 -9.80 -10.79 13.77
CA ARG A 102 -9.20 -11.80 14.67
C ARG A 102 -9.65 -13.19 14.25
N ILE A 103 -8.71 -13.98 13.74
CA ILE A 103 -8.98 -15.34 13.30
C ILE A 103 -7.98 -16.32 13.91
N SER A 104 -8.44 -17.53 14.25
CA SER A 104 -7.60 -18.65 14.69
C SER A 104 -7.93 -19.87 13.84
N SER A 105 -6.92 -20.47 13.23
CA SER A 105 -7.06 -21.72 12.49
C SER A 105 -6.91 -22.97 13.36
N ALA A 106 -6.41 -22.82 14.59
CA ALA A 106 -6.12 -23.93 15.49
C ALA A 106 -7.38 -24.48 16.17
N PHE A 107 -8.37 -23.63 16.39
CA PHE A 107 -9.62 -23.98 17.06
C PHE A 107 -10.80 -23.45 16.26
N LYS A 108 -11.90 -24.19 16.28
CA LYS A 108 -13.15 -23.76 15.65
C LYS A 108 -13.65 -22.47 16.33
N ASP A 109 -13.79 -22.52 17.65
CA ASP A 109 -14.25 -21.41 18.48
C ASP A 109 -13.15 -20.99 19.45
N ILE A 110 -13.04 -19.67 19.66
CA ILE A 110 -12.11 -19.04 20.59
C ILE A 110 -12.89 -18.08 21.49
N GLU A 111 -12.39 -17.81 22.69
CA GLU A 111 -12.98 -16.80 23.57
C GLU A 111 -13.07 -15.44 22.84
N GLY A 112 -14.23 -14.78 22.86
CA GLY A 112 -14.50 -13.57 22.07
C GLY A 112 -14.82 -13.83 20.58
N GLY A 113 -14.79 -15.08 20.14
CA GLY A 113 -15.21 -15.50 18.80
C GLY A 113 -14.21 -15.19 17.68
N GLN A 114 -14.54 -15.70 16.49
CA GLN A 114 -13.82 -15.46 15.24
C GLN A 114 -14.38 -14.18 14.59
N ILE A 115 -13.55 -13.16 14.39
CA ILE A 115 -13.91 -11.88 13.77
C ILE A 115 -13.26 -11.81 12.40
N LEU A 116 -14.03 -12.02 11.33
CA LEU A 116 -13.50 -11.99 9.97
C LEU A 116 -13.06 -10.59 9.53
N GLY A 117 -13.78 -9.53 9.91
CA GLY A 117 -13.45 -8.17 9.48
C GLY A 117 -13.45 -7.99 7.95
N PRO A 118 -12.92 -6.87 7.44
CA PRO A 118 -12.84 -6.60 6.00
C PRO A 118 -11.76 -7.48 5.34
N SER A 119 -12.17 -8.46 4.54
CA SER A 119 -11.24 -9.35 3.82
C SER A 119 -11.83 -9.91 2.52
N CYS A 120 -10.96 -10.35 1.62
CA CYS A 120 -11.30 -11.04 0.37
C CYS A 120 -11.11 -12.57 0.40
N ASP A 121 -10.87 -13.17 1.57
CA ASP A 121 -10.48 -14.59 1.70
C ASP A 121 -11.48 -15.58 1.10
N TYR A 122 -12.78 -15.27 1.13
CA TYR A 122 -13.85 -16.15 0.66
C TYR A 122 -14.47 -15.69 -0.66
N VAL A 123 -13.85 -14.70 -1.31
CA VAL A 123 -14.33 -14.19 -2.59
C VAL A 123 -13.97 -15.19 -3.70
N ILE A 124 -14.97 -15.51 -4.53
CA ILE A 124 -14.75 -16.29 -5.76
C ILE A 124 -13.98 -15.41 -6.75
N ARG A 125 -12.73 -15.79 -7.07
CA ARG A 125 -11.82 -15.00 -7.92
C ARG A 125 -12.08 -15.24 -9.41
N LEU A 126 -13.23 -14.79 -9.89
CA LEU A 126 -13.62 -14.87 -11.31
C LEU A 126 -13.87 -13.46 -11.85
N PHE A 127 -13.35 -13.18 -13.05
CA PHE A 127 -13.72 -11.98 -13.80
C PHE A 127 -15.06 -12.25 -14.51
N HIS A 128 -16.15 -11.63 -14.06
CA HIS A 128 -17.46 -11.73 -14.69
C HIS A 128 -17.83 -10.43 -15.42
N ALA A 129 -18.48 -10.54 -16.58
CA ALA A 129 -18.81 -9.40 -17.43
C ALA A 129 -19.99 -8.55 -16.90
N HIS A 130 -20.83 -9.13 -16.03
CA HIS A 130 -21.91 -8.41 -15.36
C HIS A 130 -21.42 -7.90 -14.00
N ILE A 131 -21.08 -6.61 -13.94
CA ILE A 131 -20.91 -5.87 -12.68
C ILE A 131 -22.32 -5.51 -12.19
N GLN A 132 -23.08 -6.51 -11.78
CA GLN A 132 -24.41 -6.28 -11.22
C GLN A 132 -24.83 -7.47 -10.36
N ASP A 133 -24.02 -7.76 -9.34
CA ASP A 133 -24.43 -8.54 -8.17
C ASP A 133 -23.78 -7.96 -6.92
N ASP A 134 -23.83 -6.63 -6.78
CA ASP A 134 -23.81 -6.05 -5.44
C ASP A 134 -25.25 -6.14 -4.92
N ALA A 135 -25.62 -7.31 -4.40
CA ALA A 135 -26.78 -7.40 -3.53
C ALA A 135 -26.67 -6.27 -2.50
N GLU A 136 -27.63 -5.34 -2.49
CA GLU A 136 -27.63 -4.10 -1.69
C GLU A 136 -26.88 -4.29 -0.36
N ILE A 137 -25.58 -3.96 -0.35
CA ILE A 137 -24.82 -3.93 0.88
C ILE A 137 -25.28 -2.65 1.54
N LYS A 138 -26.23 -2.77 2.47
CA LYS A 138 -26.60 -1.67 3.37
C LYS A 138 -25.29 -1.07 3.86
N THR A 139 -25.06 0.20 3.52
CA THR A 139 -23.98 1.02 4.04
C THR A 139 -24.24 1.20 5.53
N GLY A 140 -23.97 0.16 6.31
CA GLY A 140 -23.84 0.26 7.74
C GLY A 140 -22.70 1.25 7.96
N GLY A 141 -22.99 2.34 8.67
CA GLY A 141 -21.95 3.24 9.16
C GLY A 141 -20.84 2.43 9.83
N ARG A 142 -19.64 3.04 9.95
CA ARG A 142 -18.45 2.40 10.55
C ARG A 142 -18.89 1.46 11.69
N PRO A 143 -18.62 0.14 11.59
CA PRO A 143 -19.08 -0.80 12.60
C PRO A 143 -18.67 -0.27 13.97
N ASN A 144 -19.63 -0.10 14.87
CA ASN A 144 -19.33 0.26 16.25
C ASN A 144 -18.73 -0.98 16.89
N PHE A 145 -17.41 -1.08 16.85
CA PHE A 145 -16.68 -2.16 17.51
C PHE A 145 -16.90 -1.99 19.01
N PRO A 146 -17.38 -3.02 19.73
CA PRO A 146 -17.47 -2.95 21.18
C PRO A 146 -16.09 -2.66 21.75
N ASP A 147 -16.02 -1.77 22.73
CA ASP A 147 -14.78 -1.51 23.45
C ASP A 147 -14.29 -2.81 24.11
N PRO A 148 -12.98 -3.07 24.13
CA PRO A 148 -12.43 -4.22 24.82
C PRO A 148 -12.81 -4.12 26.31
N SER A 149 -13.50 -5.16 26.80
CA SER A 149 -13.88 -5.33 28.21
C SER A 149 -12.68 -5.56 29.11
#